data_AF-A0A1M7K4F6-F1
#
_entry.id   AF-A0A1M7K4F6-F1
#
_cell.length_a   1.000
_cell.length_b   1.000
_cell.length_c   1.000
_cell.angle_alpha   90.00
_cell.angle_beta   90.00
_cell.angle_gamma   90.00
#
_symmetry.space_group_name_H-M   'P 1'
#
loop_
_entity.id
_entity.type
_entity.pdbx_description
1 polymer ?
#
loop_
_entity_poly.entity_id
_entity_poly.type
_entity_poly.pdbx_seq_one_letter_code
_entity_poly.pdbx_strand_id
1 'polypeptide(L)'
;MEKTEILENISKSVNERLKIPIIITYISVLIIYNWDILFYLFFENSSASTRILEIKENYSAVYYQRILICLGISILLIVIFTALNTLLNLSLKWFYRKDKETKSEIENFEKINQLSEQLSQSIEKTKNLSSEIENLQKINLNLSSSILDIDISEISKKDYQLLLDEINSRADKEKIRYSLKQFIDEFKKNHKITKFQILNSATYEHEMKSLLEILQNRKLLKTKNKYQNGFTTEFFELNKSFEDILKLKT
;
A
#
# COMPACT_ATOMS: atom_id res chain seq x y z
N MET A 1 -50.14 4.02 -27.10
CA MET A 1 -50.25 5.49 -27.15
C MET A 1 -48.91 6.15 -26.81
N GLU A 2 -48.19 5.69 -25.79
CA GLU A 2 -46.88 6.22 -25.37
C GLU A 2 -45.73 6.04 -26.40
N LYS A 3 -45.62 4.87 -27.05
CA LYS A 3 -44.55 4.59 -28.03
C LYS A 3 -44.66 5.44 -29.31
N THR A 4 -45.88 5.79 -29.69
CA THR A 4 -46.16 6.64 -30.86
C THR A 4 -45.79 8.10 -30.60
N GLU A 5 -46.02 8.61 -29.39
CA GLU A 5 -45.57 9.96 -29.00
C GLU A 5 -44.05 10.08 -28.95
N ILE A 6 -43.34 9.03 -28.47
CA ILE A 6 -41.87 9.03 -28.44
C ILE A 6 -41.28 9.07 -29.86
N LEU A 7 -41.83 8.26 -30.78
CA LEU A 7 -41.40 8.27 -32.19
C LEU A 7 -41.72 9.59 -32.89
N GLU A 8 -42.87 10.19 -32.61
CA GLU A 8 -43.26 11.47 -33.18
C GLU A 8 -42.39 12.62 -32.65
N ASN A 9 -42.04 12.60 -31.37
CA ASN A 9 -41.15 13.59 -30.75
C ASN A 9 -39.71 13.45 -31.25
N ILE A 10 -39.20 12.22 -31.44
CA ILE A 10 -37.89 11.98 -32.06
C ILE A 10 -37.91 12.45 -33.51
N SER A 11 -38.97 12.13 -34.27
CA SER A 11 -39.13 12.54 -35.66
C SER A 11 -39.18 14.07 -35.78
N LYS A 12 -39.97 14.77 -34.95
CA LYS A 12 -40.02 16.24 -34.92
C LYS A 12 -38.67 16.86 -34.56
N SER A 13 -38.01 16.36 -33.52
CA SER A 13 -36.68 16.84 -33.10
C SER A 13 -35.61 16.63 -34.18
N VAL A 14 -35.62 15.48 -34.88
CA VAL A 14 -34.69 15.21 -35.98
C VAL A 14 -35.02 16.09 -37.19
N ASN A 15 -36.30 16.27 -37.50
CA ASN A 15 -36.77 17.09 -38.61
C ASN A 15 -36.40 18.57 -38.44
N GLU A 16 -36.59 19.14 -37.24
CA GLU A 16 -36.20 20.52 -36.95
C GLU A 16 -34.69 20.73 -36.96
N ARG A 17 -33.92 19.78 -36.41
CA ARG A 17 -32.45 19.84 -36.37
C ARG A 17 -31.80 19.65 -37.74
N LEU A 18 -32.42 18.91 -38.66
CA LEU A 18 -31.90 18.71 -40.01
C LEU A 18 -32.37 19.77 -41.01
N LYS A 19 -33.60 20.31 -40.87
CA LYS A 19 -34.13 21.32 -41.79
C LYS A 19 -33.28 22.57 -41.86
N ILE A 20 -32.82 23.10 -40.72
CA ILE A 20 -32.07 24.36 -40.69
C ILE A 20 -30.69 24.23 -41.38
N PRO A 21 -29.85 23.21 -41.07
CA PRO A 21 -28.60 22.99 -41.79
C PRO A 21 -28.78 22.68 -43.27
N ILE A 22 -29.82 21.90 -43.65
CA ILE A 22 -30.09 21.57 -45.05
C ILE A 22 -30.45 22.83 -45.85
N ILE A 23 -31.35 23.67 -45.33
CA ILE A 23 -31.77 24.88 -46.01
C ILE A 23 -30.60 25.86 -46.15
N ILE A 24 -29.80 26.07 -45.10
CA ILE A 24 -28.64 26.97 -45.15
C ILE A 24 -27.56 26.45 -46.10
N THR A 25 -27.25 25.16 -46.04
CA THR A 25 -26.29 24.52 -46.96
C THR A 25 -26.78 24.64 -48.39
N TYR A 26 -28.08 24.40 -48.61
CA TYR A 26 -28.70 24.53 -49.93
C TYR A 26 -28.67 25.94 -50.48
N ILE A 27 -29.04 26.95 -49.68
CA ILE A 27 -28.94 28.35 -50.08
C ILE A 27 -27.49 28.73 -50.41
N SER A 28 -26.54 28.28 -49.59
CA SER A 28 -25.11 28.55 -49.82
C SER A 28 -24.62 27.93 -51.13
N VAL A 29 -24.94 26.65 -51.37
CA VAL A 29 -24.61 25.95 -52.62
C VAL A 29 -25.30 26.62 -53.81
N LEU A 30 -26.55 27.04 -53.67
CA LEU A 30 -27.30 27.71 -54.72
C LEU A 30 -26.65 29.04 -55.13
N ILE A 31 -26.22 29.85 -54.16
CA ILE A 31 -25.51 31.11 -54.41
C ILE A 31 -24.16 30.86 -55.09
N ILE A 32 -23.37 29.91 -54.58
CA ILE A 32 -22.04 29.62 -55.11
C ILE A 32 -22.12 28.99 -56.51
N TYR A 33 -23.03 28.05 -56.71
CA TYR A 33 -23.15 27.31 -57.97
C TYR A 33 -23.77 28.16 -59.09
N ASN A 34 -24.68 29.10 -58.77
CA ASN A 34 -25.26 30.04 -59.72
C ASN A 34 -24.55 31.40 -59.71
N TRP A 35 -23.27 31.42 -59.30
CA TRP A 35 -22.50 32.66 -59.20
C TRP A 35 -22.36 33.35 -60.56
N ASP A 36 -22.35 32.61 -61.67
CA ASP A 36 -22.33 33.14 -63.03
C ASP A 36 -23.55 34.03 -63.34
N ILE A 37 -24.75 33.55 -63.01
CA ILE A 37 -26.01 34.28 -63.22
C ILE A 37 -26.09 35.49 -62.27
N LEU A 38 -25.70 35.31 -61.00
CA LEU A 38 -25.68 36.38 -60.02
C LEU A 38 -24.67 37.47 -60.41
N PHE A 39 -23.51 37.07 -60.90
CA PHE A 39 -22.47 37.99 -61.35
C PHE A 39 -22.98 38.86 -62.51
N TYR A 40 -23.58 38.23 -63.53
CA TYR A 40 -24.18 38.95 -64.65
C TYR A 40 -25.32 39.88 -64.21
N LEU A 41 -26.19 39.43 -63.28
CA LEU A 41 -27.28 40.25 -62.77
C LEU A 41 -26.80 41.50 -62.03
N PHE A 42 -25.77 41.39 -61.19
CA PHE A 42 -25.36 42.46 -60.29
C PHE A 42 -24.25 43.36 -60.87
N PHE A 43 -23.37 42.84 -61.72
CA PHE A 43 -22.13 43.53 -62.11
C PHE A 43 -22.05 43.95 -63.59
N GLU A 44 -22.89 43.40 -64.47
CA GLU A 44 -22.94 43.86 -65.88
C GLU A 44 -23.43 45.32 -65.93
N ASN A 45 -23.07 46.10 -66.97
CA ASN A 45 -23.54 47.48 -67.16
C ASN A 45 -24.60 47.61 -68.27
N SER A 46 -25.51 46.64 -68.35
CA SER A 46 -26.62 46.63 -69.30
C SER A 46 -27.95 47.02 -68.61
N SER A 47 -28.96 47.43 -69.38
CA SER A 47 -30.27 47.74 -68.80
C SER A 47 -30.90 46.51 -68.14
N ALA A 48 -31.72 46.70 -67.09
CA ALA A 48 -32.36 45.59 -66.38
C ALA A 48 -33.16 44.67 -67.32
N SER A 49 -33.83 45.23 -68.34
CA SER A 49 -34.57 44.47 -69.34
C SER A 49 -33.65 43.56 -70.17
N THR A 50 -32.47 44.05 -70.55
CA THR A 50 -31.49 43.28 -71.32
C THR A 50 -30.97 42.10 -70.50
N ARG A 51 -30.69 42.31 -69.20
CA ARG A 51 -30.21 41.24 -68.32
C ARG A 51 -31.22 40.12 -68.14
N ILE A 52 -32.50 40.48 -67.96
CA ILE A 52 -33.58 39.51 -67.76
C ILE A 52 -33.80 38.68 -69.04
N LEU A 53 -33.73 39.31 -70.22
CA LEU A 53 -33.85 38.62 -71.50
C LEU A 53 -32.71 37.61 -71.70
N GLU A 54 -31.46 38.04 -71.48
CA GLU A 54 -30.30 37.16 -71.59
C GLU A 54 -30.43 35.91 -70.71
N ILE A 55 -30.87 36.09 -69.47
CA ILE A 55 -31.06 34.97 -68.53
C ILE A 55 -32.19 34.05 -69.00
N LYS A 56 -33.28 34.62 -69.49
CA LYS A 56 -34.43 33.85 -69.96
C LYS A 56 -34.10 33.05 -71.22
N GLU A 57 -33.31 33.60 -72.13
CA GLU A 57 -32.96 32.93 -73.38
C GLU A 57 -31.87 31.88 -73.17
N ASN A 58 -30.83 32.20 -72.39
CA ASN A 58 -29.66 31.31 -72.27
C ASN A 58 -29.74 30.30 -71.11
N TYR A 59 -30.53 30.58 -70.06
CA TYR A 59 -30.53 29.75 -68.84
C TYR A 59 -31.87 29.07 -68.55
N SER A 60 -32.96 29.40 -69.26
CA SER A 60 -34.29 28.81 -69.00
C SER A 60 -34.32 27.30 -69.18
N ALA A 61 -33.62 26.77 -70.20
CA ALA A 61 -33.55 25.34 -70.47
C ALA A 61 -32.84 24.55 -69.36
N VAL A 62 -31.89 25.18 -68.65
CA VAL A 62 -31.04 24.53 -67.65
C VAL A 62 -31.48 24.83 -66.21
N TYR A 63 -32.52 25.65 -66.02
CA TYR A 63 -32.96 26.13 -64.70
C TYR A 63 -33.26 24.99 -63.72
N TYR A 64 -34.07 24.02 -64.13
CA TYR A 64 -34.42 22.86 -63.30
C TYR A 64 -33.21 21.97 -63.01
N GLN A 65 -32.32 21.80 -63.99
CA GLN A 65 -31.11 21.01 -63.82
C GLN A 65 -30.18 21.64 -62.77
N ARG A 66 -29.99 22.96 -62.81
CA ARG A 66 -29.16 23.69 -61.83
C ARG A 66 -29.72 23.59 -60.41
N ILE A 67 -31.05 23.71 -60.25
CA ILE A 67 -31.72 23.53 -58.95
C ILE A 67 -31.50 22.12 -58.39
N LEU A 68 -31.71 21.10 -59.21
CA LEU A 68 -31.56 19.71 -58.79
C LEU A 68 -30.11 19.35 -58.47
N ILE A 69 -29.14 19.86 -59.24
CA ILE A 69 -27.71 19.70 -58.96
C ILE A 69 -27.35 20.34 -57.61
N CYS A 70 -27.81 21.56 -57.34
CA CYS A 70 -27.57 22.23 -56.06
C CYS A 70 -28.14 21.42 -54.88
N LEU A 71 -29.34 20.87 -55.05
CA LEU A 71 -29.98 20.02 -54.04
C LEU A 71 -29.17 18.74 -53.80
N GLY A 72 -28.72 18.08 -54.87
CA GLY A 72 -27.87 16.89 -54.79
C GLY A 72 -26.54 17.15 -54.08
N ILE A 73 -25.84 18.23 -54.44
CA ILE A 73 -24.58 18.63 -53.80
C ILE A 73 -24.79 18.91 -52.32
N SER A 74 -25.89 19.58 -51.97
CA SER A 74 -26.19 19.94 -50.58
C SER A 74 -26.42 18.71 -49.70
N ILE A 75 -27.18 17.74 -50.19
CA ILE A 75 -27.39 16.45 -49.50
C ILE A 75 -26.06 15.72 -49.36
N LEU A 76 -25.27 15.66 -50.43
CA LEU A 76 -23.97 14.98 -50.43
C LEU A 76 -23.02 15.59 -49.39
N LEU A 77 -22.92 16.92 -49.32
CA LEU A 77 -22.08 17.63 -48.36
C LEU A 77 -22.46 17.30 -46.92
N ILE A 78 -23.76 17.22 -46.61
CA ILE A 78 -24.25 16.90 -45.26
C ILE A 78 -23.90 15.46 -44.89
N VAL A 79 -24.05 14.51 -45.83
CA VAL A 79 -23.66 13.11 -45.62
C VAL A 79 -22.15 13.01 -45.39
N ILE A 80 -21.34 13.67 -46.22
CA ILE A 80 -19.88 13.71 -46.07
C ILE A 80 -19.48 14.31 -44.73
N PHE A 81 -20.05 15.45 -44.35
CA PHE A 81 -19.75 16.11 -43.09
C PHE A 81 -20.10 15.21 -41.89
N THR A 82 -21.24 14.52 -41.95
CA THR A 82 -21.64 13.57 -40.91
C THR A 82 -20.69 12.38 -40.82
N ALA A 83 -20.28 11.83 -41.97
CA ALA A 83 -19.30 10.74 -42.02
C ALA A 83 -17.93 11.16 -41.46
N LEU A 84 -17.44 12.34 -41.85
CA LEU A 84 -16.18 12.90 -41.34
C LEU A 84 -16.20 13.09 -39.82
N ASN A 85 -17.26 13.71 -39.28
CA ASN A 85 -17.39 13.89 -37.83
C ASN A 85 -17.46 12.56 -37.08
N THR A 86 -18.14 11.56 -37.65
CA THR A 86 -18.21 10.22 -37.07
C THR A 86 -16.82 9.57 -37.04
N LEU A 87 -16.07 9.69 -38.14
CA LEU A 87 -14.72 9.15 -38.25
C LEU A 87 -13.76 9.85 -37.28
N LEU A 88 -13.80 11.18 -37.19
CA LEU A 88 -13.01 11.95 -36.22
C LEU A 88 -13.31 11.54 -34.77
N ASN A 89 -14.59 11.41 -34.41
CA ASN A 89 -14.97 10.94 -33.07
C ASN A 89 -14.48 9.53 -32.78
N LEU A 90 -14.47 8.64 -33.78
CA LEU A 90 -13.96 7.28 -33.64
C LEU A 90 -12.45 7.27 -33.46
N SER A 91 -11.71 8.07 -34.25
CA SER A 91 -10.28 8.27 -34.11
C SER A 91 -9.90 8.83 -32.74
N LEU A 92 -10.63 9.84 -32.25
CA LEU A 92 -10.42 10.41 -30.92
C LEU A 92 -10.65 9.37 -29.82
N LYS A 93 -11.78 8.64 -29.87
CA LYS A 93 -12.06 7.56 -28.90
C LYS A 93 -10.98 6.49 -28.91
N TRP A 94 -10.49 6.10 -30.09
CA TRP A 94 -9.42 5.13 -30.22
C TRP A 94 -8.11 5.64 -29.61
N PHE A 95 -7.76 6.90 -29.86
CA PHE A 95 -6.58 7.54 -29.28
C PHE A 95 -6.65 7.59 -27.75
N TYR A 96 -7.79 8.02 -27.20
CA TYR A 96 -7.99 8.04 -25.74
C TYR A 96 -7.93 6.65 -25.11
N ARG A 97 -8.44 5.62 -25.79
CA ARG A 97 -8.35 4.24 -25.30
C ARG A 97 -6.90 3.78 -25.25
N LYS A 98 -6.14 4.04 -26.30
CA LYS A 98 -4.72 3.67 -26.40
C LYS A 98 -3.87 4.37 -25.32
N ASP A 99 -4.09 5.66 -25.12
CA ASP A 99 -3.38 6.44 -24.08
C ASP A 99 -3.65 5.89 -22.67
N LYS A 100 -4.90 5.51 -22.38
CA LYS A 100 -5.27 4.89 -21.11
C LYS A 100 -4.60 3.53 -20.90
N GLU A 101 -4.51 2.70 -21.95
CA GLU A 101 -3.83 1.41 -21.90
C GLU A 101 -2.33 1.61 -21.59
N THR A 102 -1.65 2.52 -22.31
CA THR A 102 -0.23 2.81 -22.08
C THR A 102 0.05 3.34 -20.69
N LYS A 103 -0.79 4.24 -20.17
CA LYS A 103 -0.64 4.74 -18.79
C LYS A 103 -0.80 3.63 -17.75
N SER A 104 -1.76 2.71 -17.95
CA SER A 104 -1.95 1.58 -17.05
C SER A 104 -0.77 0.61 -17.07
N GLU A 105 -0.14 0.39 -18.21
CA GLU A 105 1.06 -0.47 -18.32
C GLU A 105 2.24 0.13 -17.55
N ILE A 106 2.46 1.44 -17.66
CA ILE A 106 3.53 2.16 -16.93
C ILE A 106 3.30 2.07 -15.42
N GLU A 107 2.07 2.33 -14.94
CA GLU A 107 1.74 2.24 -13.51
C GLU A 107 1.92 0.82 -12.96
N ASN A 108 1.58 -0.20 -13.75
CA ASN A 108 1.78 -1.59 -13.36
C ASN A 108 3.27 -1.97 -13.29
N PHE A 109 4.08 -1.49 -14.23
CA PHE A 109 5.52 -1.72 -14.23
C PHE A 109 6.20 -1.06 -13.02
N GLU A 110 5.79 0.16 -12.68
CA GLU A 110 6.30 0.87 -11.49
C GLU A 110 5.94 0.15 -10.18
N LYS A 111 4.71 -0.35 -10.06
CA LYS A 111 4.30 -1.19 -8.92
C LYS A 111 5.12 -2.47 -8.81
N ILE A 112 5.39 -3.15 -9.92
CA ILE A 112 6.23 -4.36 -9.94
C ILE A 112 7.63 -4.05 -9.44
N ASN A 113 8.23 -2.93 -9.87
CA ASN A 113 9.55 -2.52 -9.40
C ASN A 113 9.56 -2.23 -7.89
N GLN A 114 8.57 -1.50 -7.38
CA GLN A 114 8.44 -1.24 -5.94
C GLN A 114 8.29 -2.53 -5.13
N LEU A 115 7.45 -3.47 -5.58
CA LEU A 115 7.27 -4.76 -4.92
C LEU A 115 8.54 -5.60 -4.95
N SER A 116 9.27 -5.58 -6.08
CA SER A 116 10.56 -6.26 -6.22
C SER A 116 11.59 -5.71 -5.22
N GLU A 117 11.68 -4.39 -5.08
CA GLU A 117 12.58 -3.75 -4.13
C GLU A 117 12.22 -4.09 -2.67
N GLN A 118 10.93 -4.05 -2.31
CA GLN A 118 10.45 -4.45 -0.98
C GLN A 118 10.74 -5.93 -0.69
N LEU A 119 10.62 -6.81 -1.69
CA LEU A 119 10.93 -8.22 -1.56
C LEU A 119 12.43 -8.42 -1.30
N SER A 120 13.30 -7.74 -2.05
CA SER A 120 14.75 -7.78 -1.84
C SER A 120 15.14 -7.33 -0.42
N GLN A 121 14.58 -6.21 0.05
CA GLN A 121 14.83 -5.73 1.42
C GLN A 121 14.33 -6.72 2.48
N SER A 122 13.18 -7.37 2.23
CA SER A 122 12.62 -8.37 3.15
C SER A 122 13.46 -9.64 3.20
N ILE A 123 14.00 -10.10 2.07
CA ILE A 123 14.92 -11.23 2.00
C ILE A 123 16.20 -10.92 2.79
N GLU A 124 16.76 -9.73 2.63
CA GLU A 124 17.96 -9.30 3.37
C GLU A 124 17.71 -9.24 4.88
N LYS A 125 16.58 -8.66 5.31
CA LYS A 125 16.17 -8.69 6.72
C LYS A 125 16.01 -10.10 7.26
N THR A 126 15.40 -11.00 6.49
CA THR A 126 15.21 -12.40 6.89
C THR A 126 16.55 -13.12 7.05
N LYS A 127 17.51 -12.85 6.16
CA LYS A 127 18.87 -13.40 6.25
C LYS A 127 19.60 -12.89 7.50
N ASN A 128 19.48 -11.60 7.82
CA ASN A 128 20.07 -11.01 9.02
C ASN A 128 19.43 -11.55 10.30
N LEU A 129 18.10 -11.69 10.34
CA LEU A 129 17.40 -12.29 11.48
C LEU A 129 17.77 -13.78 11.64
N SER A 130 17.94 -14.51 10.55
CA SER A 130 18.37 -15.91 10.57
C SER A 130 19.76 -16.07 11.19
N SER A 131 20.72 -15.21 10.82
CA SER A 131 22.06 -15.24 11.41
C SER A 131 22.05 -14.84 12.90
N GLU A 132 21.17 -13.91 13.29
CA GLU A 132 20.98 -13.54 14.69
C GLU A 132 20.37 -14.68 15.51
N ILE A 133 19.38 -15.40 14.97
CA ILE A 133 18.81 -16.61 15.60
C ILE A 133 19.89 -17.68 15.76
N GLU A 134 20.71 -17.93 14.74
CA GLU A 134 21.80 -18.92 14.82
C GLU A 134 22.81 -18.54 15.91
N ASN A 135 23.16 -17.25 16.02
CA ASN A 135 24.02 -16.75 17.09
C ASN A 135 23.37 -16.93 18.47
N LEU A 136 22.10 -16.59 18.62
CA LEU A 136 21.36 -16.77 19.87
C LEU A 136 21.24 -18.25 20.24
N GLN A 137 21.04 -19.14 19.28
CA GLN A 137 21.04 -20.58 19.50
C GLN A 137 22.40 -21.08 19.96
N LYS A 138 23.50 -20.61 19.38
CA LYS A 138 24.86 -20.93 19.84
C LYS A 138 25.09 -20.42 21.27
N ILE A 139 24.67 -19.20 21.58
CA ILE A 139 24.74 -18.64 22.93
C ILE A 139 23.91 -19.48 23.90
N ASN A 140 22.68 -19.83 23.53
CA ASN A 140 21.79 -20.61 24.37
C ASN A 140 22.34 -22.03 24.58
N LEU A 141 22.88 -22.68 23.55
CA LEU A 141 23.55 -23.98 23.68
C LEU A 141 24.76 -23.89 24.61
N ASN A 142 25.57 -22.84 24.52
CA ASN A 142 26.70 -22.61 25.44
C ASN A 142 26.23 -22.35 26.88
N LEU A 143 25.13 -21.63 27.07
CA LEU A 143 24.53 -21.37 28.38
C LEU A 143 23.87 -22.62 28.97
N SER A 144 23.27 -23.46 28.12
CA SER A 144 22.58 -24.70 28.47
C SER A 144 23.58 -25.83 28.75
N SER A 145 24.67 -25.90 27.99
CA SER A 145 25.76 -26.88 28.16
C SER A 145 26.65 -26.55 29.35
N SER A 146 26.68 -25.28 29.77
CA SER A 146 27.04 -24.94 31.15
C SER A 146 25.87 -25.23 32.10
N ILE A 147 25.46 -26.52 32.09
CA ILE A 147 24.88 -27.19 33.24
C ILE A 147 25.76 -26.83 34.42
N LEU A 148 25.12 -26.42 35.51
CA LEU A 148 25.73 -26.24 36.81
C LEU A 148 26.30 -27.60 37.25
N ASP A 149 27.45 -28.00 36.71
CA ASP A 149 28.33 -29.06 37.23
C ASP A 149 28.95 -28.53 38.52
N ILE A 150 28.07 -28.25 39.48
CA ILE A 150 28.45 -27.98 40.83
C ILE A 150 28.68 -29.36 41.43
N ASP A 151 29.95 -29.69 41.65
CA ASP A 151 30.35 -30.75 42.57
C ASP A 151 29.87 -30.36 43.99
N ILE A 152 28.73 -30.90 44.41
CA ILE A 152 28.01 -30.53 45.65
C ILE A 152 28.31 -31.59 46.73
N SER A 153 28.62 -31.16 47.95
CA SER A 153 28.80 -32.07 49.09
C SER A 153 27.51 -32.84 49.41
N GLU A 154 27.60 -34.07 49.94
CA GLU A 154 26.40 -34.90 50.23
C GLU A 154 25.36 -34.18 51.13
N ILE A 155 25.81 -33.26 51.99
CA ILE A 155 24.97 -32.51 52.94
C ILE A 155 24.09 -31.47 52.23
N SER A 156 24.56 -30.87 51.14
CA SER A 156 23.87 -29.80 50.39
C SER A 156 23.11 -30.31 49.16
N LYS A 157 23.34 -31.57 48.76
CA LYS A 157 22.68 -32.23 47.62
C LYS A 157 21.17 -32.33 47.76
N LYS A 158 20.66 -32.60 48.96
CA LYS A 158 19.22 -32.71 49.24
C LYS A 158 18.51 -31.37 49.10
N ASP A 159 19.06 -30.30 49.67
CA ASP A 159 18.49 -28.96 49.57
C ASP A 159 18.55 -28.43 48.13
N TYR A 160 19.63 -28.75 47.42
CA TYR A 160 19.77 -28.42 45.99
C TYR A 160 18.74 -29.15 45.12
N GLN A 161 18.55 -30.46 45.32
CA GLN A 161 17.53 -31.22 44.60
C GLN A 161 16.12 -30.69 44.87
N LEU A 162 15.80 -30.39 46.13
CA LEU A 162 14.51 -29.80 46.48
C LEU A 162 14.29 -28.40 45.86
N LEU A 163 15.34 -27.59 45.76
CA LEU A 163 15.31 -26.31 45.04
C LEU A 163 15.04 -26.53 43.55
N LEU A 164 15.76 -27.46 42.92
CA LEU A 164 15.58 -27.77 41.50
C LEU A 164 14.20 -28.33 41.20
N ASP A 165 13.67 -29.23 42.04
CA ASP A 165 12.34 -29.82 41.87
C ASP A 165 11.25 -28.74 41.92
N GLU A 166 11.37 -27.78 42.86
CA GLU A 166 10.45 -26.65 42.95
C GLU A 166 10.54 -25.74 41.73
N ILE A 167 11.75 -25.42 41.26
CA ILE A 167 11.94 -24.63 40.04
C ILE A 167 11.35 -25.36 38.82
N ASN A 168 11.55 -26.68 38.72
CA ASN A 168 11.09 -27.50 37.61
C ASN A 168 9.56 -27.66 37.57
N SER A 169 8.89 -27.51 38.72
CA SER A 169 7.44 -27.57 38.84
C SER A 169 6.71 -26.31 38.32
N ARG A 170 7.45 -25.22 38.06
CA ARG A 170 6.86 -23.95 37.59
C ARG A 170 6.77 -23.85 36.07
N ALA A 171 5.80 -23.09 35.59
CA ALA A 171 5.59 -22.87 34.14
C ALA A 171 6.76 -22.12 33.48
N ASP A 172 7.41 -21.24 34.23
CA ASP A 172 8.55 -20.39 33.84
C ASP A 172 9.91 -20.95 34.25
N LYS A 173 10.00 -22.28 34.45
CA LYS A 173 11.20 -22.99 34.95
C LYS A 173 12.51 -22.59 34.29
N GLU A 174 12.55 -22.40 32.98
CA GLU A 174 13.80 -22.06 32.25
C GLU A 174 14.28 -20.65 32.60
N LYS A 175 13.36 -19.69 32.74
CA LYS A 175 13.69 -18.32 33.12
C LYS A 175 14.08 -18.22 34.60
N ILE A 176 13.46 -19.01 35.47
CA ILE A 176 13.84 -19.10 36.88
C ILE A 176 15.22 -19.77 37.02
N ARG A 177 15.52 -20.83 36.26
CA ARG A 177 16.87 -21.44 36.21
C ARG A 177 17.93 -20.45 35.75
N TYR A 178 17.63 -19.66 34.72
CA TYR A 178 18.52 -18.60 34.26
C TYR A 178 18.75 -17.55 35.36
N SER A 179 17.67 -17.12 36.03
CA SER A 179 17.74 -16.18 37.15
C SER A 179 18.58 -16.75 38.31
N LEU A 180 18.49 -18.07 38.57
CA LEU A 180 19.32 -18.75 39.57
C LEU A 180 20.80 -18.69 39.18
N LYS A 181 21.14 -18.99 37.94
CA LYS A 181 22.53 -18.87 37.44
C LYS A 181 23.04 -17.42 37.57
N GLN A 182 22.24 -16.45 37.14
CA GLN A 182 22.60 -15.04 37.22
C GLN A 182 22.79 -14.58 38.67
N PHE A 183 21.91 -15.01 39.59
CA PHE A 183 22.06 -14.76 41.02
C PHE A 183 23.39 -15.35 41.54
N ILE A 184 23.68 -16.61 41.22
CA ILE A 184 24.92 -17.30 41.62
C ILE A 184 26.15 -16.53 41.13
N ASP A 185 26.17 -16.14 39.86
CA ASP A 185 27.30 -15.46 39.23
C ASP A 185 27.55 -14.07 39.85
N GLU A 186 26.49 -13.28 40.03
CA GLU A 186 26.59 -11.96 40.68
C GLU A 186 27.00 -12.07 42.14
N PHE A 187 26.48 -13.07 42.86
CA PHE A 187 26.85 -13.31 44.24
C PHE A 187 28.31 -13.77 44.39
N LYS A 188 28.83 -14.55 43.42
CA LYS A 188 30.26 -14.94 43.37
C LYS A 188 31.18 -13.75 43.11
N LYS A 189 30.77 -12.81 42.24
CA LYS A 189 31.55 -11.59 41.97
C LYS A 189 31.56 -10.64 43.18
N ASN A 190 30.44 -10.52 43.89
CA ASN A 190 30.30 -9.62 45.02
C ASN A 190 29.43 -10.22 46.14
N HIS A 191 30.08 -10.81 47.15
CA HIS A 191 29.39 -11.43 48.29
C HIS A 191 28.58 -10.45 49.17
N LYS A 192 28.73 -9.14 48.97
CA LYS A 192 27.98 -8.09 49.67
C LYS A 192 26.95 -7.41 48.76
N ILE A 193 26.60 -8.03 47.63
CA ILE A 193 25.60 -7.49 46.72
C ILE A 193 24.25 -7.32 47.43
N THR A 194 23.61 -6.19 47.15
CA THR A 194 22.30 -5.85 47.73
C THR A 194 21.18 -6.42 46.87
N LYS A 195 20.00 -6.59 47.46
CA LYS A 195 18.82 -7.05 46.72
C LYS A 195 18.45 -6.12 45.56
N PHE A 196 18.57 -4.81 45.77
CA PHE A 196 18.34 -3.81 44.72
C PHE A 196 19.30 -3.99 43.54
N GLN A 197 20.59 -4.21 43.81
CA GLN A 197 21.59 -4.44 42.76
C GLN A 197 21.29 -5.70 41.96
N ILE A 198 20.92 -6.81 42.62
CA ILE A 198 20.55 -8.05 41.92
C ILE A 198 19.32 -7.84 41.04
N LEU A 199 18.27 -7.21 41.55
CA LEU A 199 17.05 -6.98 40.79
C LEU A 199 17.28 -6.06 39.58
N ASN A 200 18.06 -4.99 39.75
CA ASN A 200 18.39 -4.09 38.64
C ASN A 200 19.28 -4.73 37.57
N SER A 201 20.13 -5.69 37.96
CA SER A 201 20.97 -6.43 37.02
C SER A 201 20.24 -7.58 36.32
N ALA A 202 19.06 -7.96 36.78
CA ALA A 202 18.37 -9.17 36.32
C ALA A 202 17.84 -9.03 34.89
N THR A 203 18.13 -10.02 34.05
CA THR A 203 17.55 -10.10 32.69
C THR A 203 16.04 -10.33 32.75
N TYR A 204 15.59 -11.06 33.77
CA TYR A 204 14.18 -11.38 34.03
C TYR A 204 13.81 -10.93 35.45
N GLU A 205 13.42 -9.66 35.60
CA GLU A 205 13.18 -9.06 36.93
C GLU A 205 12.10 -9.80 37.73
N HIS A 206 11.00 -10.19 37.08
CA HIS A 206 9.89 -10.88 37.73
C HIS A 206 10.30 -12.28 38.21
N GLU A 207 11.00 -13.03 37.37
CA GLU A 207 11.49 -14.37 37.67
C GLU A 207 12.62 -14.35 38.70
N MET A 208 13.43 -13.29 38.75
CA MET A 208 14.40 -13.05 39.83
C MET A 208 13.70 -12.78 41.17
N LYS A 209 12.62 -11.98 41.21
CA LYS A 209 11.82 -11.78 42.43
C LYS A 209 11.25 -13.12 42.92
N SER A 210 10.64 -13.88 42.01
CA SER A 210 10.10 -15.21 42.30
C SER A 210 11.19 -16.16 42.80
N LEU A 211 12.39 -16.14 42.22
CA LEU A 211 13.53 -16.91 42.70
C LEU A 211 13.90 -16.53 44.14
N LEU A 212 14.02 -15.23 44.44
CA LEU A 212 14.36 -14.77 45.79
C LEU A 212 13.32 -15.22 46.82
N GLU A 213 12.04 -15.24 46.47
CA GLU A 213 10.98 -15.79 47.31
C GLU A 213 11.15 -17.30 47.54
N ILE A 214 11.46 -18.08 46.50
CA ILE A 214 11.75 -19.52 46.63
C ILE A 214 12.92 -19.74 47.60
N LEU A 215 14.02 -19.00 47.42
CA LEU A 215 15.21 -19.11 48.28
C LEU A 215 14.92 -18.73 49.74
N GLN A 216 14.08 -17.72 49.97
CA GLN A 216 13.63 -17.32 51.30
C GLN A 216 12.72 -18.35 51.95
N ASN A 217 11.72 -18.85 51.22
CA ASN A 217 10.77 -19.86 51.70
C ASN A 217 11.48 -21.16 52.09
N ARG A 218 12.50 -21.55 51.32
CA ARG A 218 13.37 -22.70 51.61
C ARG A 218 14.40 -22.43 52.71
N LYS A 219 14.45 -21.21 53.26
CA LYS A 219 15.43 -20.78 54.27
C LYS A 219 16.89 -20.91 53.78
N LEU A 220 17.11 -20.89 52.47
CA LEU A 220 18.43 -20.88 51.83
C LEU A 220 19.05 -19.48 51.87
N LEU A 221 18.20 -18.46 51.89
CA LEU A 221 18.57 -17.05 51.88
C LEU A 221 17.72 -16.28 52.89
N LYS A 222 18.34 -15.37 53.64
CA LYS A 222 17.68 -14.38 54.48
C LYS A 222 18.05 -12.98 54.00
N THR A 223 17.16 -12.03 54.23
CA THR A 223 17.42 -10.62 53.92
C THR A 223 17.60 -9.84 55.21
N LYS A 224 18.75 -9.17 55.35
CA LYS A 224 19.09 -8.32 56.49
C LYS A 224 19.03 -6.86 56.08
N ASN A 225 18.39 -6.05 56.91
CA ASN A 225 18.25 -4.63 56.69
C ASN A 225 19.34 -3.88 57.45
N LYS A 226 20.06 -3.01 56.75
CA LYS A 226 21.00 -2.07 57.38
C LYS A 226 20.50 -0.66 57.13
N TYR A 227 20.26 0.07 58.21
CA TYR A 227 19.87 1.47 58.14
C TYR A 227 21.12 2.36 58.20
N GLN A 228 21.34 3.17 57.17
CA GLN A 228 22.41 4.18 57.15
C GLN A 228 21.90 5.45 56.46
N ASN A 229 22.10 6.60 57.09
CA ASN A 229 21.80 7.93 56.53
C ASN A 229 20.39 8.09 55.95
N GLY A 230 19.35 7.56 56.60
CA GLY A 230 17.97 7.69 56.13
C GLY A 230 17.51 6.60 55.14
N PHE A 231 18.42 5.77 54.63
CA PHE A 231 18.14 4.71 53.66
C PHE A 231 18.27 3.32 54.28
N THR A 232 17.34 2.43 53.90
CA THR A 232 17.39 1.01 54.26
C THR A 232 17.99 0.23 53.11
N THR A 233 19.12 -0.44 53.35
CA THR A 233 19.76 -1.31 52.38
C THR A 233 19.55 -2.77 52.76
N GLU A 234 19.02 -3.56 51.83
CA GLU A 234 18.75 -4.98 52.00
C GLU A 234 19.93 -5.83 51.50
N PHE A 235 20.59 -6.55 52.40
CA PHE A 235 21.67 -7.48 52.12
C PHE A 235 21.21 -8.93 52.25
N PHE A 236 21.88 -9.84 51.56
CA PHE A 236 21.63 -11.26 51.66
C PHE A 236 22.52 -11.92 52.71
N GLU A 237 21.93 -12.79 53.51
CA GLU A 237 22.63 -13.71 54.40
C GLU A 237 22.26 -15.14 53.97
N LEU A 238 23.26 -15.87 53.50
CA LEU A 238 23.08 -17.23 53.00
C LEU A 238 23.13 -18.22 54.17
N ASN A 239 22.37 -19.31 54.07
CA ASN A 239 22.54 -20.42 54.99
C ASN A 239 23.77 -21.26 54.58
N LYS A 240 24.29 -22.09 55.50
CA LYS A 240 25.47 -22.93 55.22
C LYS A 240 25.28 -23.86 54.02
N SER A 241 24.09 -24.43 53.86
CA SER A 241 23.76 -25.33 52.76
C SER A 241 23.86 -24.64 51.39
N PHE A 242 23.41 -23.38 51.32
CA PHE A 242 23.45 -22.58 50.10
C PHE A 242 24.83 -21.97 49.87
N GLU A 243 25.57 -21.61 50.92
CA GLU A 243 27.01 -21.30 50.81
C GLU A 243 27.79 -22.45 50.17
N ASP A 244 27.48 -23.70 50.57
CA ASP A 244 28.09 -24.91 50.01
C ASP A 244 27.67 -25.13 48.54
N ILE A 245 26.38 -24.95 48.20
CA ILE A 245 25.88 -24.99 46.81
C ILE A 245 26.62 -23.97 45.94
N LEU A 246 26.90 -22.78 46.48
CA LEU A 246 27.58 -21.72 45.77
C LEU A 246 29.10 -21.92 45.70
N LYS A 247 29.66 -22.93 46.39
CA LYS A 247 31.10 -23.14 46.60
C LYS A 247 31.81 -21.89 47.13
N LEU A 248 31.17 -21.16 48.05
CA LEU A 248 31.70 -19.91 48.61
C LEU A 248 32.72 -20.14 49.73
N LYS A 249 33.02 -21.40 50.07
CA LYS A 249 34.10 -21.81 50.99
C LYS A 249 34.85 -23.04 50.48
N THR A 250 36.09 -22.80 50.05
CA THR A 250 37.27 -23.32 50.78
C THR A 250 38.11 -22.12 51.17
#